data_AF-A0A418V9K3-F1
#
_entry.id   AF-A0A418V9K3-F1
#
_cell.length_a   1.000
_cell.length_b   1.000
_cell.length_c   1.000
_cell.angle_alpha   90.00
_cell.angle_beta   90.00
_cell.angle_gamma   90.00
#
_symmetry.space_group_name_H-M   'P 1'
#
loop_
_entity.id
_entity.type
_entity.pdbx_description
1 polymer ?
#
loop_
_entity_poly.entity_id
_entity_poly.type
_entity_poly.pdbx_seq_one_letter_code
_entity_poly.pdbx_strand_id
1 'polypeptide(L)' 'MTTHSDYRFPSGEPVPPIMTVADVVRWLGISRDAVYDAIQTGDLPCRKLTRRQYLVTPQAVMAWLEPK' A
#
# COMPACT_ATOMS: atom_id res chain seq x y z
N MET A 1 -22.00 1.50 -2.22
CA MET A 1 -21.34 0.18 -2.03
C MET A 1 -20.01 0.42 -1.35
N THR A 2 -19.96 0.26 -0.03
CA THR A 2 -18.73 0.41 0.74
C THR A 2 -17.96 -0.90 0.59
N THR A 3 -16.94 -0.92 -0.27
CA THR A 3 -16.07 -2.10 -0.43
C THR A 3 -15.46 -2.42 0.94
N HIS A 4 -15.95 -3.49 1.56
CA HIS A 4 -15.39 -3.99 2.81
C HIS A 4 -14.00 -4.54 2.46
N SER A 5 -12.95 -3.93 2.99
CA SER A 5 -11.59 -4.45 2.85
C SER A 5 -11.45 -5.64 3.80
N ASP A 6 -11.26 -6.83 3.25
CA ASP A 6 -11.02 -8.06 4.04
C ASP A 6 -9.63 -8.05 4.70
N TYR A 7 -8.77 -7.13 4.30
CA TYR A 7 -7.43 -6.98 4.84
C TYR A 7 -7.44 -6.34 6.24
N ARG A 8 -6.49 -6.77 7.06
CA ARG A 8 -6.30 -6.31 8.44
C ARG A 8 -4.82 -5.96 8.66
N PHE A 9 -4.57 -4.87 9.37
CA PHE A 9 -3.24 -4.55 9.89
C PHE A 9 -2.82 -5.60 10.93
N PRO A 10 -1.52 -5.71 11.27
CA PRO A 10 -1.07 -6.59 12.35
C PRO A 10 -1.74 -6.32 13.71
N SER A 11 -2.24 -5.10 13.95
CA SER A 11 -3.00 -4.74 15.15
C SER A 11 -4.46 -5.21 15.16
N GLY A 12 -4.94 -5.86 14.09
CA GLY A 12 -6.33 -6.32 13.96
C GLY A 12 -7.33 -5.27 13.44
N GLU A 13 -6.88 -4.04 13.19
CA GLU A 13 -7.70 -2.99 12.57
C GLU A 13 -7.91 -3.24 11.07
N PRO A 14 -9.08 -2.91 10.50
CA PRO A 14 -9.29 -2.99 9.05
C PRO A 14 -8.33 -2.08 8.28
N VAL A 15 -7.73 -2.61 7.22
CA VAL A 15 -6.91 -1.80 6.30
C VAL A 15 -7.84 -0.90 5.48
N PRO A 16 -7.59 0.43 5.43
CA PRO A 16 -8.43 1.33 4.67
C PRO A 16 -8.36 1.02 3.16
N PRO A 17 -9.42 1.32 2.40
CA PRO A 17 -9.46 1.06 0.94
C PRO A 17 -8.43 1.91 0.16
N ILE A 18 -7.94 3.00 0.77
CA ILE A 18 -6.87 3.84 0.25
C ILE A 18 -5.84 3.99 1.37
N MET A 19 -4.59 3.68 1.06
CA MET A 19 -3.47 3.69 1.98
C MET A 19 -2.44 4.73 1.57
N THR A 20 -1.76 5.30 2.56
CA THR A 20 -0.51 6.02 2.38
C THR A 20 0.68 5.05 2.43
N VAL A 21 1.87 5.52 2.04
CA VAL A 21 3.12 4.76 2.22
C VAL A 21 3.33 4.37 3.69
N ALA A 22 2.93 5.21 4.65
CA ALA A 22 3.03 4.89 6.07
C ALA A 22 2.14 3.71 6.46
N ASP A 23 0.94 3.61 5.87
CA ASP A 23 0.03 2.50 6.09
C ASP A 23 0.59 1.20 5.49
N VAL A 24 1.17 1.26 4.29
CA VAL A 24 1.82 0.10 3.65
C VAL A 24 2.96 -0.43 4.51
N VAL A 25 3.81 0.47 5.01
CA VAL A 25 4.91 0.13 5.93
C VAL A 25 4.38 -0.50 7.22
N ARG A 26 3.34 0.08 7.81
CA ARG A 26 2.69 -0.47 9.01
C ARG A 26 2.08 -1.85 8.74
N TRP A 27 1.53 -2.06 7.54
CA TRP A 27 0.88 -3.30 7.18
C TRP A 27 1.86 -4.44 6.96
N LEU A 28 2.90 -4.20 6.15
CA LEU A 28 3.86 -5.22 5.72
C LEU A 28 5.08 -5.33 6.63
N GLY A 29 5.34 -4.35 7.49
CA GLY A 29 6.51 -4.34 8.37
C GLY A 29 7.84 -4.08 7.63
N ILE A 30 7.79 -3.44 6.47
CA ILE A 30 8.97 -3.15 5.61
C ILE A 30 9.42 -1.67 5.72
N SER A 31 10.59 -1.34 5.16
CA SER A 31 11.07 0.05 5.15
C SER A 31 10.27 0.94 4.19
N ARG A 32 10.23 2.25 4.48
CA ARG A 32 9.65 3.24 3.55
C ARG A 32 10.40 3.25 2.23
N ASP A 33 11.71 3.06 2.26
CA ASP A 33 12.56 3.08 1.07
C ASP A 33 12.16 1.95 0.12
N ALA A 34 11.90 0.73 0.61
CA ALA A 34 11.43 -0.37 -0.22
C ALA A 34 10.09 -0.05 -0.92
N VAL A 35 9.17 0.63 -0.21
CA VAL A 35 7.89 1.06 -0.80
C VAL A 35 8.09 2.15 -1.85
N TYR A 36 8.96 3.12 -1.58
CA TYR A 36 9.28 4.17 -2.54
C TYR A 36 10.01 3.65 -3.76
N ASP A 37 10.91 2.69 -3.60
CA ASP A 37 11.61 2.04 -4.70
C ASP A 37 10.61 1.32 -5.60
N ALA A 38 9.69 0.52 -5.03
CA ALA A 38 8.64 -0.14 -5.80
C ALA A 38 7.72 0.85 -6.55
N ILE A 39 7.44 2.01 -5.96
CA ILE A 39 6.71 3.10 -6.63
C ILE A 39 7.53 3.69 -7.79
N GLN A 40 8.83 3.90 -7.58
CA GLN A 40 9.72 4.52 -8.58
C GLN A 40 10.03 3.59 -9.75
N THR A 41 10.18 2.29 -9.51
CA THR A 41 10.35 1.26 -10.55
C THR A 41 9.06 0.96 -11.29
N GLY A 42 7.91 1.37 -10.73
CA GLY A 42 6.58 1.11 -11.29
C GLY A 42 6.01 -0.26 -10.94
N ASP A 43 6.69 -1.04 -10.08
CA ASP A 43 6.20 -2.33 -9.60
C ASP A 43 4.98 -2.19 -8.67
N LEU A 44 4.85 -1.05 -7.98
CA LEU A 44 3.71 -0.73 -7.14
C LEU A 44 2.84 0.39 -7.75
N PRO A 45 1.67 0.07 -8.33
CA PRO A 45 0.73 1.06 -8.82
C PRO A 45 0.28 2.04 -7.72
N CYS A 46 0.41 3.34 -7.98
CA CYS A 46 0.02 4.37 -7.02
C CYS A 46 -0.56 5.61 -7.70
N ARG A 47 -1.24 6.44 -6.91
CA ARG A 47 -1.70 7.79 -7.28
C ARG A 47 -0.91 8.82 -6.49
N LYS A 48 -0.17 9.68 -7.19
CA LYS A 48 0.51 10.82 -6.56
C LYS A 48 -0.51 11.90 -6.20
N LEU A 49 -0.55 12.31 -4.92
CA LEU A 49 -1.43 13.37 -4.42
C LEU A 49 -0.68 14.71 -4.30
N THR A 50 0.52 14.67 -3.72
CA THR A 50 1.41 15.84 -3.59
C THR A 50 2.83 15.47 -3.98
N ARG A 51 3.81 16.38 -3.81
CA ARG A 51 5.22 16.09 -4.07
C ARG A 51 5.73 14.87 -3.30
N ARG A 52 5.20 14.59 -2.09
CA ARG A 52 5.70 13.54 -1.18
C ARG A 52 4.62 12.54 -0.73
N GLN A 53 3.36 12.73 -1.12
CA GLN A 53 2.27 11.85 -0.73
C GLN A 53 1.77 11.04 -1.92
N TYR A 54 1.71 9.73 -1.71
CA TYR A 54 1.24 8.73 -2.65
C TYR A 54 0.12 7.93 -1.99
N LEU A 55 -0.89 7.61 -2.79
CA LEU A 55 -2.04 6.81 -2.42
C LEU A 55 -1.95 5.46 -3.14
N VAL A 56 -2.14 4.38 -2.39
CA VAL A 56 -2.02 3.00 -2.86
C VAL A 56 -3.26 2.23 -2.42
N THR A 57 -3.73 1.28 -3.22
CA THR A 57 -4.84 0.40 -2.83
C THR A 57 -4.30 -0.90 -2.23
N PRO A 58 -5.03 -1.55 -1.30
CA PRO A 58 -4.62 -2.85 -0.77
C PRO A 58 -4.39 -3.90 -1.86
N GLN A 59 -5.23 -3.89 -2.90
CA GLN A 59 -5.10 -4.79 -4.04
C GLN A 59 -3.79 -4.59 -4.82
N ALA A 60 -3.37 -3.34 -5.05
CA ALA A 60 -2.11 -3.05 -5.72
C ALA A 60 -0.91 -3.56 -4.92
N VAL A 61 -0.97 -3.44 -3.58
CA VAL A 61 0.08 -3.98 -2.70
C VAL A 61 0.15 -5.50 -2.78
N MET A 62 -1.00 -6.19 -2.73
CA MET A 62 -1.02 -7.65 -2.81
C MET A 62 -0.52 -8.14 -4.17
N ALA A 63 -0.97 -7.52 -5.27
CA ALA A 63 -0.50 -7.85 -6.62
C ALA A 63 1.01 -7.63 -6.80
N TRP A 64 1.59 -6.64 -6.11
CA TRP A 64 3.04 -6.41 -6.10
C TRP A 64 3.82 -7.52 -5.39
N LEU A 65 3.23 -8.16 -4.37
CA LEU A 65 3.86 -9.26 -3.63
C LEU A 65 3.79 -10.60 -4.36
N GLU A 66 2.88 -10.74 -5.32
CA GLU A 66 2.76 -11.95 -6.12
C GLU A 66 4.01 -12.13 -7.01
N PRO A 67 4.65 -13.32 -6.99
CA PRO A 67 5.74 -13.60 -7.91
C PRO A 67 5.23 -13.57 -9.35
N LYS A 68 6.03 -12.97 -10.24
CA LYS A 68 5.75 -12.88 -11.69
C LYS A 68 5.87 -14.24 -12.38
#